data_AF-A0A939STQ0-F1
#
_entry.id   AF-A0A939STQ0-F1
#
_cell.length_a   1.000
_cell.length_b   1.000
_cell.length_c   1.000
_cell.angle_alpha   90.00
_cell.angle_beta   90.00
_cell.angle_gamma   90.00
#
_symmetry.space_group_name_H-M   'P 1'
#
loop_
_entity.id
_entity.type
_entity.pdbx_description
1 polymer ?
#
loop_
_entity_poly.entity_id
_entity_poly.type
_entity_poly.pdbx_seq_one_letter_code
_entity_poly.pdbx_strand_id
1 'polypeptide(L)'
;MPAPTLSGDGDILAGIVYGFESALPPEPVTGNGLEQDGLPFPIRQSDALYEFEHQPVLNALLGERFSHVYGLQNTDELVQFERLITETEIEWMLKNA
;
A
#
# COMPACT_ATOMS: atom_id res chain seq x y z
N MET A 1 -8.66 12.69 21.98
CA MET A 1 -9.12 11.42 21.36
C MET A 1 -7.90 10.78 20.72
N PRO A 2 -7.55 9.52 21.03
CA PRO A 2 -6.50 8.83 20.29
C PRO A 2 -6.98 8.58 18.85
N ALA A 3 -6.10 8.73 17.87
CA ALA A 3 -6.38 8.40 16.48
C ALA A 3 -6.74 6.91 16.37
N PRO A 4 -7.74 6.53 15.55
CA PRO A 4 -8.07 5.14 15.35
C PRO A 4 -6.84 4.44 14.73
N THR A 5 -6.29 3.46 15.43
CA THR A 5 -5.39 2.46 14.83
C THR A 5 -6.17 1.73 13.75
N LEU A 6 -5.92 2.11 12.50
CA LEU A 6 -6.43 1.45 11.30
C LEU A 6 -5.82 0.05 11.25
N SER A 7 -6.59 -0.97 11.65
CA SER A 7 -6.15 -2.37 11.58
C SER A 7 -6.16 -2.80 10.11
N GLY A 8 -5.01 -3.26 9.58
CA GLY A 8 -4.88 -3.77 8.21
C GLY A 8 -5.69 -5.05 7.90
N ASP A 9 -6.39 -5.59 8.89
CA ASP A 9 -7.21 -6.81 8.76
C ASP A 9 -8.39 -6.64 7.80
N GLY A 10 -8.90 -5.42 7.62
CA GLY A 10 -10.03 -5.12 6.74
C GLY A 10 -9.73 -5.36 5.26
N ASP A 11 -8.54 -4.96 4.82
CA ASP A 11 -8.12 -5.05 3.41
C ASP A 11 -7.87 -6.51 3.00
N ILE A 12 -7.28 -7.30 3.90
CA ILE A 12 -7.06 -8.73 3.70
C ILE A 12 -8.39 -9.47 3.57
N LEU A 13 -9.35 -9.16 4.45
CA LEU A 13 -10.67 -9.79 4.41
C LEU A 13 -11.45 -9.40 3.15
N ALA A 14 -11.39 -8.14 2.73
CA ALA A 14 -11.97 -7.68 1.48
C ALA A 14 -11.40 -8.45 0.27
N GLY A 15 -10.08 -8.61 0.20
CA GLY A 15 -9.43 -9.40 -0.85
C GLY A 15 -9.87 -10.87 -0.87
N ILE A 16 -10.04 -11.50 0.30
CA ILE A 16 -10.52 -12.88 0.42
C ILE A 16 -11.98 -13.00 -0.07
N VAL A 17 -12.86 -12.09 0.35
CA VAL A 17 -14.27 -12.07 -0.09
C VAL A 17 -14.36 -11.93 -1.60
N TYR A 18 -13.63 -10.97 -2.19
CA TYR A 18 -13.58 -10.78 -3.63
C TYR A 18 -13.07 -12.03 -4.38
N GLY A 19 -12.05 -12.70 -3.82
CA GLY A 19 -11.50 -13.93 -4.39
C GLY A 19 -12.49 -15.08 -4.43
N PHE A 20 -13.36 -15.21 -3.40
CA PHE A 20 -14.44 -16.20 -3.40
C PHE A 20 -15.52 -15.91 -4.45
N GLU A 21 -15.83 -14.63 -4.68
CA GLU A 21 -16.85 -14.20 -5.65
C GLU A 21 -16.36 -14.29 -7.12
N SER A 22 -15.04 -14.17 -7.35
CA SER A 22 -14.44 -14.09 -8.69
C SER A 22 -13.91 -15.43 -9.24
N ALA A 23 -13.89 -16.48 -8.42
CA ALA A 23 -13.76 -17.90 -8.77
C ALA A 23 -12.55 -18.39 -9.62
N LEU A 24 -11.47 -17.64 -9.80
CA LEU A 24 -10.24 -18.15 -10.45
C LEU A 24 -8.97 -17.60 -9.76
N PRO A 25 -8.42 -18.28 -8.73
CA PRO A 25 -7.07 -17.95 -8.27
C PRO A 25 -6.07 -18.20 -9.42
N PRO A 26 -4.98 -17.42 -9.49
CA PRO A 26 -3.93 -17.66 -10.47
C PRO A 26 -3.29 -19.04 -10.24
N GLU A 27 -2.66 -19.58 -11.28
CA GLU A 27 -1.89 -20.82 -11.16
C GLU A 27 -0.79 -20.70 -10.09
N PRO A 28 -0.55 -21.74 -9.28
CA PRO A 28 0.48 -21.70 -8.26
C PRO A 28 1.87 -21.46 -8.87
N VAL A 29 2.57 -20.49 -8.30
CA VAL A 29 3.97 -20.18 -8.61
C VAL A 29 4.86 -21.22 -7.93
N THR A 30 5.77 -21.88 -8.67
CA THR A 30 6.64 -22.96 -8.15
C THR A 30 8.12 -22.59 -8.24
N GLY A 31 8.88 -22.80 -7.17
CA GLY A 31 10.32 -22.46 -7.12
C GLY A 31 10.59 -21.15 -6.36
N ASN A 32 11.70 -20.48 -6.65
CA ASN A 32 12.08 -19.22 -5.98
C ASN A 32 11.25 -18.05 -6.53
N GLY A 33 10.43 -17.41 -5.70
CA GLY A 33 9.60 -16.26 -6.12
C GLY A 33 10.39 -15.01 -6.52
N LEU A 34 11.66 -14.90 -6.11
CA LEU A 34 12.54 -13.78 -6.51
C LEU A 34 13.08 -13.91 -7.94
N GLU A 35 13.07 -15.12 -8.50
CA GLU A 35 13.57 -15.42 -9.84
C GLU A 35 12.44 -15.60 -10.87
N GLN A 36 11.19 -15.47 -10.43
CA GLN A 36 10.01 -15.71 -11.25
C GLN A 36 9.42 -14.41 -11.78
N ASP A 37 8.93 -14.47 -13.01
CA ASP A 37 8.21 -13.37 -13.64
C ASP A 37 6.86 -13.13 -12.93
N GLY A 38 6.50 -11.86 -12.75
CA GLY A 38 5.25 -11.48 -12.11
C GLY A 38 5.03 -9.97 -12.12
N LEU A 39 3.82 -9.55 -11.72
CA LEU A 39 3.53 -8.16 -11.46
C LEU A 39 4.19 -7.77 -10.12
N PRO A 40 5.14 -6.82 -10.11
CA PRO A 40 5.77 -6.41 -8.87
C PRO A 40 4.78 -5.66 -7.99
N PHE A 41 4.88 -5.86 -6.68
CA PHE A 41 4.17 -5.00 -5.74
C PHE A 41 4.72 -3.57 -5.78
N PRO A 42 3.89 -2.56 -5.49
CA PRO A 42 4.36 -1.20 -5.28
C PRO A 42 5.48 -1.18 -4.23
N ILE A 43 6.62 -0.60 -4.58
CA ILE A 43 7.78 -0.49 -3.69
C ILE A 43 7.85 0.85 -2.96
N ARG A 44 7.10 1.86 -3.45
CA ARG A 44 6.90 3.14 -2.77
C ARG A 44 5.47 3.24 -2.26
N GLN A 45 5.31 3.88 -1.10
CA GLN A 45 3.99 4.15 -0.53
C GLN A 45 3.15 5.07 -1.42
N SER A 46 3.76 6.01 -2.16
CA SER A 46 3.08 6.84 -3.15
C SER A 46 2.36 6.00 -4.21
N ASP A 47 3.03 4.97 -4.70
CA ASP A 47 2.53 4.09 -5.75
C ASP A 47 1.41 3.20 -5.19
N ALA A 48 1.58 2.71 -3.96
CA ALA A 48 0.54 1.94 -3.27
C ALA A 48 -0.73 2.76 -3.03
N LEU A 49 -0.61 4.03 -2.62
CA LEU A 49 -1.76 4.92 -2.43
C LEU A 49 -2.46 5.24 -3.75
N TYR A 50 -1.69 5.44 -4.83
CA TYR A 50 -2.25 5.62 -6.16
C TYR A 50 -3.06 4.40 -6.60
N GLU A 51 -2.51 3.19 -6.46
CA GLU A 51 -3.23 1.95 -6.80
C GLU A 51 -4.48 1.75 -5.92
N PHE A 52 -4.41 2.10 -4.63
CA PHE A 52 -5.56 2.04 -3.72
C PHE A 52 -6.70 2.97 -4.14
N GLU A 53 -6.40 4.23 -4.47
CA GLU A 53 -7.41 5.20 -4.94
C GLU A 53 -8.09 4.75 -6.24
N HIS A 54 -7.35 4.04 -7.11
CA HIS A 54 -7.84 3.56 -8.40
C HIS A 54 -8.41 2.13 -8.35
N GLN A 55 -8.59 1.53 -7.17
CA GLN A 55 -9.15 0.18 -7.02
C GLN A 55 -10.64 0.21 -6.59
N PRO A 56 -11.59 0.23 -7.55
CA PRO A 56 -13.02 0.38 -7.25
C PRO A 56 -13.60 -0.79 -6.43
N VAL A 57 -13.06 -2.00 -6.59
CA VAL A 57 -13.52 -3.19 -5.87
C VAL A 57 -13.21 -3.06 -4.37
N LEU A 58 -11.98 -2.68 -4.05
CA LEU A 58 -11.53 -2.53 -2.67
C LEU A 58 -12.29 -1.40 -1.98
N ASN A 59 -12.54 -0.28 -2.69
CA ASN A 59 -13.36 0.83 -2.20
C ASN A 59 -14.81 0.43 -1.91
N ALA A 60 -15.40 -0.44 -2.74
CA ALA A 60 -16.75 -0.95 -2.50
C ALA A 60 -16.83 -1.86 -1.27
N LEU A 61 -15.79 -2.68 -1.04
CA LEU A 61 -15.75 -3.64 0.07
C LEU A 61 -15.41 -3.01 1.42
N LEU A 62 -14.47 -2.07 1.45
CA LEU A 62 -14.09 -1.33 2.65
C LEU A 62 -15.09 -0.22 3.00
N GLY A 63 -15.81 0.25 1.98
CA GLY A 63 -16.77 1.35 2.08
C GLY A 63 -16.12 2.71 1.81
N GLU A 64 -16.83 3.53 1.05
CA GLU A 64 -16.36 4.83 0.55
C GLU A 64 -15.82 5.75 1.64
N ARG A 65 -16.51 5.84 2.79
CA ARG A 65 -16.07 6.68 3.91
C ARG A 65 -14.75 6.21 4.51
N PHE A 66 -14.56 4.90 4.63
CA PHE A 66 -13.32 4.35 5.19
C PHE A 66 -12.16 4.63 4.23
N SER A 67 -12.31 4.24 2.96
CA SER A 67 -11.28 4.44 1.94
C SER A 67 -10.88 5.90 1.82
N HIS A 68 -11.84 6.82 1.87
CA HIS A 68 -11.56 8.26 1.80
C HIS A 68 -10.72 8.76 2.99
N VAL A 69 -11.10 8.40 4.23
CA VAL A 69 -10.36 8.85 5.42
C VAL A 69 -8.98 8.20 5.49
N TYR A 70 -8.89 6.91 5.16
CA TYR A 70 -7.62 6.19 5.09
C TYR A 70 -6.66 6.83 4.07
N GLY A 71 -7.14 7.08 2.85
CA GLY A 71 -6.34 7.70 1.79
C GLY A 71 -5.80 9.08 2.19
N LEU A 72 -6.65 9.92 2.78
CA LEU A 72 -6.25 11.24 3.27
C LEU A 72 -5.18 11.17 4.36
N GLN A 73 -5.36 10.29 5.35
CA GLN A 73 -4.41 10.17 6.45
C GLN A 73 -3.04 9.67 5.97
N ASN A 74 -3.02 8.62 5.14
CA ASN A 74 -1.77 8.06 4.63
C ASN A 74 -1.06 9.03 3.67
N THR A 75 -1.82 9.82 2.92
CA THR A 75 -1.23 10.86 2.06
C THR A 75 -0.57 11.96 2.90
N ASP A 76 -1.21 12.41 3.97
CA ASP A 76 -0.61 13.39 4.87
C ASP A 76 0.64 12.83 5.57
N GLU A 77 0.60 11.58 6.03
CA GLU A 77 1.75 10.88 6.61
C GLU A 77 2.92 10.78 5.62
N LEU A 78 2.65 10.43 4.36
CA LEU A 78 3.66 10.38 3.31
C LEU A 78 4.30 11.76 3.07
N VAL A 79 3.49 12.82 2.99
CA VAL A 79 4.00 14.20 2.82
C VAL A 79 4.87 14.62 4.01
N GLN A 80 4.51 14.20 5.23
CA GLN A 80 5.34 14.46 6.41
C GLN A 80 6.67 13.69 6.35
N PHE A 81 6.62 12.42 5.94
CA PHE A 81 7.82 11.58 5.78
C PHE A 81 8.78 12.15 4.73
N GLU A 82 8.29 12.55 3.55
CA GLU A 82 9.11 13.07 2.46
C GLU A 82 9.82 14.40 2.79
N ARG A 83 9.40 15.09 3.85
CA ARG A 83 10.05 16.32 4.34
C ARG A 83 11.23 16.03 5.28
N LEU A 84 11.39 14.79 5.73
CA LEU A 84 12.47 14.41 6.61
C LEU A 84 13.74 14.18 5.77
N ILE A 85 14.85 14.75 6.22
CA ILE A 85 16.18 14.44 5.69
C ILE A 85 16.86 13.56 6.73
N THR A 86 17.26 12.37 6.32
CA THR A 86 17.90 11.39 7.18
C THR A 86 19.38 11.75 7.42
N GLU A 87 19.94 11.25 8.52
CA GLU A 87 21.37 11.42 8.82
C GLU A 87 22.26 10.88 7.69
N THR A 88 21.87 9.74 7.09
CA THR A 88 22.58 9.15 5.96
C THR A 88 22.59 10.06 4.73
N GLU A 89 21.46 10.71 4.42
CA GLU A 89 21.37 11.68 3.31
C GLU A 89 22.23 12.91 3.60
N ILE A 90 22.20 13.44 4.82
CA ILE A 90 23.05 14.57 5.24
C ILE A 90 24.52 14.20 5.09
N GLU A 91 24.94 13.05 5.61
CA GLU A 91 26.32 12.60 5.51
C GLU A 91 26.77 12.45 4.06
N TRP A 92 25.93 11.87 3.21
CA TRP A 92 26.27 11.66 1.81
C TRP A 92 26.35 12.98 1.03
N MET A 93 25.43 13.91 1.28
CA MET A 93 25.44 15.24 0.67
C MET A 93 26.67 16.05 1.11
N LEU A 94 27.04 16.00 2.40
CA LEU A 94 28.20 16.76 2.92
C LEU A 94 29.54 16.17 2.52
N LYS A 95 29.65 14.84 2.35
CA LYS A 95 30.88 14.16 1.89
C LYS A 95 31.14 14.36 0.40
N ASN A 96 30.12 14.68 -0.40
CA ASN A 96 30.20 14.85 -1.85
C ASN A 96 29.92 16.28 -2.33
N ALA A 97 29.93 17.27 -1.42
CA ALA A 97 29.77 18.69 -1.73
C ALA A 97 31.09 19.38 -2.09
#